data_AF-A0A942FWY3-F1
#
_entry.id   AF-A0A942FWY3-F1
#
_cell.length_a   1.000
_cell.length_b   1.000
_cell.length_c   1.000
_cell.angle_alpha   90.00
_cell.angle_beta   90.00
_cell.angle_gamma   90.00
#
_symmetry.space_group_name_H-M   'P 1'
#
loop_
_entity.id
_entity.type
_entity.pdbx_description
1 polymer ?
#
loop_
_entity_poly.entity_id
_entity_poly.type
_entity_poly.pdbx_seq_one_letter_code
_entity_poly.pdbx_strand_id
1 'polypeptide(L)'
;MRFGYAIEQVFVRPRGGGLELSFVLVALSGAIKREVLRFLTPNAPEAVVRAAQQLAARGDIESAAGVRLRVEVRGALRDDAALRRLFVQTFESSQ
;
A
#
# COMPACT_ATOMS: atom_id res chain seq x y z
N MET A 1 6.85 21.20 -12.37
CA MET A 1 5.80 20.16 -12.29
C MET A 1 6.26 19.13 -11.28
N ARG A 2 5.53 18.91 -10.18
CA ARG A 2 5.73 17.70 -9.38
C ARG A 2 5.15 16.54 -10.19
N PHE A 3 5.94 15.50 -10.44
CA PHE A 3 5.45 14.26 -11.00
C PHE A 3 5.10 13.36 -9.83
N GLY A 4 3.84 13.39 -9.38
CA GLY A 4 3.40 12.48 -8.33
C GLY A 4 3.12 11.09 -8.86
N TYR A 5 3.19 10.12 -7.96
CA TYR A 5 2.78 8.75 -8.19
C TYR A 5 1.41 8.48 -7.58
N ALA A 6 0.60 7.69 -8.29
CA ALA A 6 -0.58 7.05 -7.74
C ALA A 6 -0.24 5.62 -7.28
N ILE A 7 -0.82 5.18 -6.17
CA ILE A 7 -0.71 3.82 -5.67
C ILE A 7 -1.74 2.94 -6.39
N GLU A 8 -1.28 2.08 -7.28
CA GLU A 8 -2.14 1.19 -8.06
C GLU A 8 -2.38 -0.15 -7.37
N GLN A 9 -1.34 -0.73 -6.75
CA GLN A 9 -1.44 -2.04 -6.12
C GLN A 9 -0.66 -2.11 -4.82
N VAL A 10 -1.24 -2.81 -3.84
CA VAL A 10 -0.62 -3.18 -2.57
C VAL A 10 -0.75 -4.68 -2.38
N PHE A 11 0.38 -5.34 -2.15
CA PHE A 11 0.43 -6.76 -1.83
C PHE A 11 0.88 -6.96 -0.39
N VAL A 12 0.04 -7.58 0.43
CA VAL A 12 0.34 -7.90 1.83
C VAL A 12 0.73 -9.37 1.92
N ARG A 13 1.97 -9.66 2.34
CA ARG A 13 2.49 -11.04 2.44
C ARG A 13 3.08 -11.31 3.82
N PRO A 14 2.85 -12.50 4.42
CA PRO A 14 3.59 -12.94 5.59
C PRO A 14 5.06 -13.20 5.23
N ARG A 15 5.99 -12.62 6.00
CA ARG A 15 7.43 -12.80 5.80
C ARG A 15 8.17 -12.70 7.13
N GLY A 16 8.92 -13.74 7.49
CA GLY A 16 9.86 -13.71 8.63
C GLY A 16 9.24 -13.31 9.97
N GLY A 17 8.02 -13.78 10.27
CA GLY A 17 7.31 -13.46 11.52
C GLY A 17 6.56 -12.11 11.52
N GLY A 18 6.61 -11.36 10.43
CA GLY A 18 5.84 -10.13 10.24
C GLY A 18 5.18 -10.07 8.86
N LEU A 19 4.93 -8.85 8.39
CA LEU A 19 4.32 -8.58 7.10
C LEU A 19 5.25 -7.77 6.21
N GLU A 20 5.31 -8.17 4.95
CA GLU A 20 5.92 -7.42 3.86
C GLU A 20 4.80 -6.85 2.98
N LEU A 21 4.79 -5.53 2.80
CA LEU A 21 3.88 -4.83 1.91
C LEU A 21 4.64 -4.36 0.67
N SER A 22 4.29 -4.89 -0.50
CA SER A 22 4.84 -4.43 -1.78
C SER A 22 3.88 -3.47 -2.48
N PHE A 23 4.40 -2.36 -2.99
CA PHE A 23 3.65 -1.30 -3.64
C PHE A 23 4.00 -1.22 -5.11
N VAL A 24 2.98 -0.99 -5.95
CA VAL A 24 3.15 -0.59 -7.35
C VAL A 24 2.65 0.84 -7.46
N LEU A 25 3.58 1.73 -7.77
CA LEU A 25 3.37 3.16 -7.91
C LEU A 25 3.46 3.53 -9.39
N VAL A 26 2.52 4.31 -9.90
CA VAL A 26 2.46 4.71 -11.32
C VAL A 26 2.36 6.23 -11.42
N ALA A 27 3.32 6.84 -12.11
CA ALA A 27 3.30 8.27 -12.40
C ALA A 27 2.36 8.58 -13.57
N LEU A 28 1.97 9.85 -13.73
CA LEU A 28 1.17 10.31 -14.88
C LEU A 28 1.83 10.03 -16.24
N SER A 29 3.16 9.95 -16.28
CA SER A 29 3.92 9.57 -17.48
C SER A 29 3.84 8.07 -17.82
N GLY A 30 3.22 7.26 -16.96
CA GLY A 30 3.21 5.80 -17.05
C GLY A 30 4.44 5.14 -16.43
N ALA A 31 5.38 5.90 -15.86
CA ALA A 31 6.54 5.34 -15.18
C ALA A 31 6.11 4.52 -13.95
N ILE A 32 6.62 3.29 -13.84
CA ILE A 32 6.30 2.37 -12.74
C ILE A 32 7.45 2.31 -11.75
N LYS A 33 7.15 2.54 -10.49
CA LYS A 33 8.07 2.33 -9.36
C LYS A 33 7.51 1.23 -8.45
N ARG A 34 8.39 0.34 -7.98
CA ARG A 34 8.03 -0.71 -7.03
C ARG A 34 8.77 -0.49 -5.73
N GLU A 35 8.05 -0.61 -4.63
CA GLU A 35 8.62 -0.40 -3.30
C GLU A 35 8.16 -1.49 -2.35
N VAL A 36 8.90 -1.69 -1.27
CA VAL A 36 8.60 -2.69 -0.24
C VAL A 36 8.79 -2.07 1.13
N LEU A 37 7.78 -2.23 1.99
CA LEU A 37 7.85 -1.91 3.41
C LEU A 37 7.71 -3.20 4.22
N ARG A 38 8.46 -3.31 5.32
CA ARG A 38 8.44 -4.47 6.20
C ARG A 38 8.04 -4.05 7.60
N PHE A 39 7.13 -4.80 8.19
CA PHE A 39 6.60 -4.54 9.52
C PHE A 39 6.75 -5.80 10.38
N LEU A 40 7.33 -5.63 11.58
CA LEU A 40 7.45 -6.69 12.59
C LEU A 40 6.13 -6.86 13.36
N THR A 41 5.03 -6.97 12.64
CA THR A 41 3.71 -7.29 13.19
C THR A 41 3.02 -8.28 12.24
N PRO A 42 2.37 -9.33 12.75
CA PRO A 42 1.52 -10.19 11.95
C PRO A 42 0.13 -9.57 11.69
N ASN A 43 -0.18 -8.42 12.29
CA ASN A 43 -1.48 -7.77 12.18
C ASN A 43 -1.58 -6.96 10.88
N ALA A 44 -2.33 -7.48 9.91
CA ALA A 44 -2.49 -6.84 8.60
C ALA A 44 -3.13 -5.44 8.67
N PRO A 45 -4.25 -5.22 9.38
CA PRO A 45 -4.78 -3.87 9.62
C PRO A 45 -3.73 -2.89 10.15
N GLU A 46 -2.94 -3.28 11.15
CA GLU A 46 -1.90 -2.42 11.74
C GLU A 46 -0.82 -2.06 10.72
N ALA A 47 -0.29 -3.06 9.99
CA ALA A 47 0.73 -2.84 8.96
C ALA A 47 0.21 -1.94 7.81
N VAL A 48 -1.04 -2.15 7.40
CA VAL A 48 -1.72 -1.37 6.36
C VAL A 48 -1.88 0.09 6.78
N VAL A 49 -2.31 0.36 8.02
CA VAL A 49 -2.44 1.72 8.57
C VAL A 49 -1.08 2.42 8.60
N ARG A 50 -0.05 1.77 9.13
CA ARG A 50 1.30 2.34 9.19
C ARG A 50 1.86 2.64 7.80
N ALA A 51 1.67 1.73 6.85
CA ALA A 51 2.08 1.96 5.47
C ALA A 51 1.33 3.14 4.83
N ALA A 52 0.01 3.22 4.99
CA ALA A 52 -0.79 4.31 4.45
C ALA A 52 -0.34 5.67 5.00
N GLN A 53 -0.12 5.78 6.31
CA GLN A 53 0.41 6.99 6.95
C GLN A 53 1.80 7.37 6.42
N GLN A 54 2.70 6.39 6.33
CA GLN A 54 4.06 6.62 5.82
C GLN A 54 4.06 7.10 4.36
N LEU A 55 3.15 6.58 3.53
CA LEU A 55 3.03 6.99 2.13
C LEU A 55 2.32 8.33 1.98
N ALA A 56 1.31 8.62 2.80
CA ALA A 56 0.59 9.91 2.80
C ALA A 56 1.50 11.09 3.17
N ALA A 57 2.45 10.87 4.09
CA ALA A 57 3.44 11.86 4.49
C ALA A 57 4.48 12.20 3.40
N ARG A 58 4.46 11.49 2.26
CA ARG A 58 5.43 11.71 1.17
C ARG A 58 4.89 12.69 0.14
N GLY A 59 5.69 13.72 -0.16
CA GLY A 59 5.35 14.72 -1.17
C GLY A 59 5.43 14.25 -2.63
N ASP A 60 5.83 13.00 -2.90
CA ASP A 60 5.88 12.38 -4.23
C ASP A 60 4.71 11.42 -4.52
N ILE A 61 3.81 11.20 -3.55
CA ILE A 61 2.63 10.33 -3.71
C ILE A 61 1.37 11.18 -3.63
N GLU A 62 0.57 11.17 -4.70
CA GLU A 62 -0.58 12.07 -4.85
C GLU A 62 -1.93 11.39 -4.65
N SER A 63 -2.02 10.06 -4.82
CA SER A 63 -3.31 9.38 -4.74
C SER A 63 -3.22 7.91 -4.39
N ALA A 64 -4.24 7.41 -3.69
CA ALA A 64 -4.49 6.00 -3.43
C ALA A 64 -5.89 5.53 -3.89
N ALA A 65 -6.68 6.38 -4.56
CA ALA A 65 -8.11 6.13 -4.79
C ALA A 65 -8.39 4.84 -5.62
N GLY A 66 -7.52 4.55 -6.59
CA GLY A 66 -7.60 3.38 -7.48
C GLY A 66 -7.00 2.10 -6.90
N VAL A 67 -6.45 2.12 -5.69
CA VAL A 67 -5.60 1.03 -5.19
C VAL A 67 -6.35 -0.29 -5.10
N ARG A 68 -5.71 -1.36 -5.58
CA ARG A 68 -6.09 -2.75 -5.32
C ARG A 68 -5.21 -3.29 -4.20
N LEU A 69 -5.83 -3.71 -3.11
CA LEU A 69 -5.13 -4.33 -1.99
C LEU A 69 -5.38 -5.83 -1.99
N ARG A 70 -4.30 -6.61 -2.06
CA ARG A 70 -4.34 -8.06 -2.16
C ARG A 70 -3.53 -8.69 -1.03
N VAL A 71 -4.10 -9.67 -0.35
CA VAL A 71 -3.46 -10.38 0.76
C VAL A 71 -3.12 -11.79 0.33
N GLU A 72 -1.93 -12.25 0.70
CA GLU A 72 -1.53 -13.64 0.51
C GLU A 72 -2.17 -14.54 1.58
N VAL A 73 -3.01 -15.46 1.13
CA VAL A 73 -3.66 -16.47 1.97
C VAL A 73 -3.32 -17.83 1.38
N ARG A 74 -2.58 -18.66 2.12
CA ARG A 74 -2.14 -20.00 1.69
C ARG A 74 -1.43 -19.98 0.32
N GLY A 75 -0.55 -19.00 0.09
CA GLY A 75 0.23 -18.87 -1.15
C GLY A 75 -0.53 -18.26 -2.34
N ALA A 76 -1.80 -17.89 -2.18
CA ALA A 76 -2.58 -17.23 -3.21
C ALA A 76 -2.92 -15.79 -2.83
N LEU A 77 -2.83 -14.86 -3.78
CA LEU A 77 -3.22 -13.47 -3.59
C LEU A 77 -4.73 -13.29 -3.81
N ARG A 78 -5.40 -12.71 -2.83
CA ARG A 78 -6.83 -12.41 -2.87
C ARG A 78 -7.09 -10.95 -2.57
N ASP A 79 -8.03 -10.35 -3.30
CA ASP A 79 -8.42 -8.97 -3.06
C ASP A 79 -9.13 -8.86 -1.71
N ASP A 80 -8.76 -7.84 -0.92
CA ASP A 80 -9.35 -7.59 0.39
C ASP A 80 -9.95 -6.18 0.43
N ALA A 81 -11.28 -6.12 0.31
CA ALA A 81 -12.00 -4.85 0.24
C ALA A 81 -11.98 -4.07 1.58
N ALA A 82 -11.89 -4.77 2.71
CA ALA A 82 -11.88 -4.14 4.03
C ALA A 82 -10.54 -3.44 4.27
N LEU A 83 -9.43 -4.14 4.00
CA LEU A 83 -8.10 -3.56 4.07
C LEU A 83 -7.91 -2.47 3.02
N ARG A 84 -8.43 -2.63 1.80
CA ARG A 84 -8.43 -1.56 0.79
C ARG A 84 -9.09 -0.30 1.36
N ARG A 85 -10.30 -0.42 1.91
CA ARG A 85 -11.04 0.72 2.48
C ARG A 85 -10.25 1.38 3.62
N LEU A 86 -9.70 0.57 4.52
CA LEU A 86 -8.87 1.05 5.63
C LEU A 86 -7.64 1.82 5.12
N PHE A 87 -6.93 1.27 4.13
CA PHE A 87 -5.77 1.91 3.52
C PHE A 87 -6.12 3.27 2.92
N VAL A 88 -7.16 3.33 2.08
CA VAL A 88 -7.59 4.58 1.42
C VAL A 88 -8.02 5.63 2.43
N GLN A 89 -8.88 5.26 3.39
CA GLN A 89 -9.34 6.18 4.42
C GLN A 89 -8.18 6.72 5.27
N THR A 90 -7.24 5.85 5.64
CA THR A 90 -6.06 6.27 6.42
C THR A 90 -5.17 7.20 5.62
N PHE A 91 -4.93 6.90 4.34
CA PHE A 91 -4.12 7.71 3.45
C PHE A 91 -4.72 9.11 3.29
N GLU A 92 -6.00 9.19 2.93
CA GLU A 92 -6.72 10.46 2.73
C GLU A 92 -6.82 11.30 4.00
N SER A 93 -7.00 10.67 5.16
CA SER A 93 -7.07 11.39 6.46
C SER A 93 -5.70 11.88 6.95
N SER A 94 -4.61 11.44 6.33
CA SER A 94 -3.22 11.76 6.72
C SER A 94 -2.53 12.73 5.75
N GLN A 95 -3.24 13.23 4.73
CA GLN A 95 -2.75 14.23 3.78
C GLN A 95 -3.08 15.67 4.21
#